data_AF-A0A8T1GNV8-F1
#
_entry.id   AF-A0A8T1GNV8-F1
#
_cell.length_a   1.000
_cell.length_b   1.000
_cell.length_c   1.000
_cell.angle_alpha   90.00
_cell.angle_beta   90.00
_cell.angle_gamma   90.00
#
_symmetry.space_group_name_H-M   'P 1'
#
loop_
_entity.id
_entity.type
_entity.pdbx_description
1 polymer ?
#
loop_
_entity_poly.entity_id
_entity_poly.type
_entity_poly.pdbx_seq_one_letter_code
_entity_poly.pdbx_strand_id
1 'polypeptide(L)'
;MPSFKTSSYEKYLKRLDYFWQYAAFLLRFCLERPYLKWRFFRKRMTRVAVDDIARRIVPTVSRLTCVAYGDWSRRDGIKGHAPSPVKGLKEALRKHAMVVSMDDFRTSKLCSQCH
;
A
#
# COMPACT_ATOMS: atom_id res chain seq x y z
N MET A 1 -1.01 19.76 0.19
CA MET A 1 0.09 20.68 0.56
C MET A 1 0.78 21.10 -0.73
N PRO A 2 0.71 22.39 -1.15
CA PRO A 2 1.34 22.82 -2.39
C PRO A 2 2.86 22.58 -2.31
N SER A 3 3.47 22.24 -3.44
CA SER A 3 4.89 21.85 -3.50
C SER A 3 5.81 23.00 -3.04
N PHE A 4 6.98 22.66 -2.50
CA PHE A 4 8.03 23.60 -2.08
C PHE A 4 8.46 24.60 -3.17
N LYS A 5 8.17 24.34 -4.45
CA LYS A 5 8.68 25.11 -5.59
C LYS A 5 7.86 26.35 -5.95
N THR A 6 6.71 26.60 -5.29
CA THR A 6 5.75 27.65 -5.72
C THR A 6 5.10 28.47 -4.59
N SER A 7 5.68 28.52 -3.39
CA SER A 7 5.18 29.41 -2.33
C SER A 7 6.13 30.57 -2.06
N SER A 8 5.61 31.81 -1.98
CA SER A 8 6.39 32.95 -1.52
C SER A 8 6.99 32.68 -0.13
N TYR A 9 8.19 33.20 0.11
CA TYR A 9 8.95 32.97 1.34
C TYR A 9 8.16 33.35 2.60
N GLU A 10 7.46 34.49 2.58
CA GLU A 10 6.60 34.92 3.69
C GLU A 10 5.46 33.94 3.99
N LYS A 11 4.87 33.36 2.94
CA LYS A 11 3.80 32.36 3.09
C LYS A 11 4.34 31.07 3.69
N TYR A 12 5.59 30.73 3.43
CA TYR A 12 6.27 29.61 4.09
C TYR A 12 6.50 29.91 5.58
N LEU A 13 7.07 31.07 5.92
CA LEU A 13 7.33 31.44 7.31
C LEU A 13 6.06 31.48 8.17
N LYS A 14 4.96 32.07 7.65
CA LYS A 14 3.67 32.08 8.35
C LYS A 14 3.14 30.66 8.64
N ARG A 15 3.36 29.72 7.72
CA ARG A 15 2.97 28.32 7.90
C ARG A 15 3.87 27.58 8.87
N LEU A 16 5.17 27.90 8.85
CA LEU A 16 6.14 27.33 9.78
C LEU A 16 5.81 27.75 11.21
N ASP A 17 5.52 29.04 11.42
CA ASP A 17 5.12 29.57 12.72
C ASP A 17 3.82 28.92 13.22
N TYR A 18 2.80 28.82 12.36
CA TYR A 18 1.59 28.07 12.67
C TYR A 18 1.88 26.61 13.06
N PHE A 19 2.70 25.90 12.29
CA PHE A 19 3.07 24.52 12.62
C PHE A 19 3.79 24.42 13.96
N TRP A 20 4.72 25.34 14.23
CA TRP A 20 5.52 25.36 15.45
C TRP A 20 4.67 25.55 16.69
N GLN A 21 3.66 26.43 16.63
CA GLN A 21 2.70 26.65 17.72
C GLN A 21 1.97 25.37 18.14
N TYR A 22 1.70 24.45 17.21
CA TYR A 22 1.00 23.19 17.47
C TYR A 22 1.91 21.95 17.51
N ALA A 23 3.22 22.10 17.27
CA ALA A 23 4.13 20.97 17.15
C ALA A 23 4.17 20.10 18.42
N ALA A 24 4.23 20.73 19.60
CA ALA A 24 4.22 20.03 20.88
C ALA A 24 2.92 19.23 21.11
N PHE A 25 1.77 19.80 20.74
CA PHE A 25 0.49 19.12 20.80
C PHE A 25 0.44 17.91 19.86
N LEU A 26 0.87 18.09 18.61
CA LEU A 26 0.89 17.01 17.62
C LEU A 26 1.81 15.87 18.04
N LEU A 27 2.97 16.18 18.63
CA LEU A 27 3.89 15.18 19.18
C LEU A 27 3.25 14.43 20.33
N ARG A 28 2.63 15.13 21.29
CA ARG A 28 1.92 14.51 22.41
C ARG A 28 0.81 13.59 21.91
N PHE A 29 -0.02 14.05 20.99
CA PHE A 29 -1.08 13.26 20.36
C PHE A 29 -0.52 12.00 19.67
N CYS A 30 0.57 12.12 18.92
CA CYS A 30 1.21 10.97 18.26
C CYS A 30 1.74 9.93 19.26
N LEU A 31 2.07 10.35 20.48
CA LEU A 31 2.56 9.48 21.56
C LEU A 31 1.44 8.93 22.45
N GLU A 32 0.22 9.48 22.34
CA GLU A 32 -0.91 9.02 23.13
C GLU A 32 -1.28 7.57 22.81
N ARG A 33 -1.50 6.78 23.87
CA ARG A 33 -1.83 5.35 23.76
C ARG A 33 -3.03 5.06 22.84
N PRO A 34 -4.14 5.83 22.87
CA PRO A 34 -5.24 5.65 21.93
C PRO A 34 -4.82 5.75 20.46
N TYR A 35 -4.03 6.77 20.11
CA TYR A 35 -3.55 6.94 18.73
C TYR A 35 -2.64 5.78 18.30
N LEU A 36 -1.72 5.35 19.18
CA LEU A 36 -0.85 4.21 18.91
C LEU A 36 -1.65 2.91 18.74
N LYS A 37 -2.64 2.66 19.60
CA LYS A 37 -3.56 1.51 19.50
C LYS A 37 -4.34 1.55 18.20
N TRP A 38 -4.88 2.70 17.82
CA TRP A 38 -5.58 2.87 16.55
C TRP A 38 -4.66 2.62 15.34
N ARG A 39 -3.44 3.15 15.37
CA ARG A 39 -2.43 2.93 14.32
C ARG A 39 -2.07 1.45 14.19
N PHE A 40 -1.89 0.75 15.32
CA PHE A 40 -1.66 -0.70 15.34
C PHE A 40 -2.87 -1.46 14.79
N PHE A 41 -4.08 -1.14 15.25
CA PHE A 41 -5.31 -1.74 14.79
C PHE A 41 -5.46 -1.59 13.27
N ARG A 42 -5.24 -0.39 12.72
CA ARG A 42 -5.28 -0.14 11.28
C ARG A 42 -4.29 -1.03 10.53
N LYS A 43 -3.05 -1.13 11.00
CA LYS A 43 -2.04 -2.03 10.40
C LYS A 43 -2.47 -3.50 10.44
N ARG A 44 -3.05 -3.94 11.56
CA ARG A 44 -3.58 -5.31 11.72
C ARG A 44 -4.73 -5.56 10.74
N MET A 45 -5.68 -4.65 10.64
CA MET A 45 -6.83 -4.79 9.74
C MET A 45 -6.41 -4.83 8.27
N THR A 46 -5.42 -4.04 7.85
CA THR A 46 -4.86 -4.14 6.50
C THR A 46 -4.30 -5.53 6.22
N ARG A 47 -3.59 -6.15 7.18
CA ARG A 47 -3.06 -7.51 7.03
C ARG A 47 -4.18 -8.55 6.96
N VAL A 48 -5.20 -8.45 7.81
CA VAL A 48 -6.36 -9.35 7.80
C VAL A 48 -7.08 -9.28 6.45
N ALA A 49 -7.34 -8.08 5.93
CA ALA A 49 -7.99 -7.91 4.64
C ALA A 49 -7.18 -8.51 3.48
N VAL A 50 -5.84 -8.35 3.50
CA VAL A 50 -4.97 -8.95 2.47
C VAL A 50 -4.92 -10.47 2.58
N ASP A 51 -4.82 -11.02 3.79
CA ASP A 51 -4.85 -12.48 4.00
C ASP A 51 -6.22 -13.08 3.61
N ASP A 52 -7.33 -12.36 3.84
CA ASP A 52 -8.66 -12.78 3.38
C ASP A 52 -8.76 -12.81 1.85
N ILE A 53 -8.17 -11.83 1.16
CA ILE A 53 -8.08 -11.85 -0.31
C ILE A 53 -7.23 -13.05 -0.77
N ALA A 54 -6.08 -13.29 -0.14
CA ALA A 54 -5.23 -14.44 -0.48
C ALA A 54 -5.97 -15.77 -0.29
N ARG A 55 -6.75 -15.91 0.79
CA ARG A 55 -7.59 -17.10 1.04
C ARG A 55 -8.72 -17.23 0.01
N ARG A 56 -9.27 -16.13 -0.51
CA ARG A 56 -10.26 -16.20 -1.59
C ARG A 56 -9.66 -16.66 -2.92
N ILE A 57 -8.42 -16.25 -3.22
CA ILE A 57 -7.71 -16.65 -4.44
C ILE A 57 -7.23 -18.11 -4.35
N VAL A 58 -6.65 -18.49 -3.21
CA VAL A 58 -6.18 -19.85 -2.92
C VAL A 58 -6.83 -20.35 -1.63
N PRO A 59 -8.05 -20.93 -1.72
CA PRO A 59 -8.79 -21.41 -0.54
C PRO A 59 -8.09 -22.56 0.18
N THR A 60 -7.50 -23.48 -0.58
CA THR A 60 -6.80 -24.65 -0.05
C THR A 60 -5.31 -24.44 -0.16
N VAL A 61 -4.62 -24.47 0.98
CA VAL A 61 -3.16 -24.38 1.01
C VAL A 61 -2.55 -25.60 0.33
N SER A 62 -1.82 -25.40 -0.75
CA SER A 62 -1.17 -26.48 -1.49
C SER A 62 0.08 -25.97 -2.20
N ARG A 63 1.20 -26.69 -2.02
CA ARG A 63 2.46 -26.39 -2.72
C ARG A 63 2.44 -26.82 -4.19
N LEU A 64 1.48 -27.66 -4.58
CA LEU A 64 1.25 -28.06 -5.97
C LEU A 64 0.51 -26.96 -6.75
N THR A 65 -0.23 -26.10 -6.05
CA THR A 65 -0.87 -24.93 -6.67
C THR A 65 0.19 -23.87 -6.96
N CYS A 66 0.31 -23.50 -8.24
CA CYS A 66 1.18 -22.44 -8.71
C CYS A 66 0.36 -21.20 -9.06
N VAL A 67 0.80 -20.04 -8.55
CA VAL A 67 0.23 -18.73 -8.87
C VAL A 67 1.31 -17.88 -9.53
N ALA A 68 1.12 -17.57 -10.80
CA ALA A 68 1.92 -16.56 -11.48
C ALA A 68 1.48 -15.17 -11.01
N TYR A 69 2.43 -14.32 -10.62
CA TYR A 69 2.17 -13.00 -10.08
C TYR A 69 3.00 -11.96 -10.82
N GLY A 70 2.32 -10.98 -11.43
CA GLY A 70 2.93 -9.89 -12.17
C GLY A 70 3.89 -9.06 -11.32
N ASP A 71 5.00 -8.65 -11.92
CA ASP A 71 6.06 -7.88 -11.27
C ASP A 71 5.84 -6.36 -11.31
N TRP A 72 4.58 -5.94 -11.12
CA TRP A 72 4.13 -4.54 -11.14
C TRP A 72 5.17 -3.56 -10.58
N SER A 73 5.84 -2.87 -11.50
CA SER A 73 6.97 -1.99 -11.22
C SER A 73 6.57 -0.52 -11.06
N ARG A 74 5.31 -0.16 -11.41
CA ARG A 74 4.83 1.22 -11.27
C ARG A 74 4.63 1.57 -9.81
N ARG A 75 5.27 2.68 -9.40
CA ARG A 75 5.14 3.25 -8.06
C ARG A 75 3.80 3.95 -7.84
N ASP A 76 3.21 4.46 -8.92
CA ASP A 76 1.89 5.08 -8.87
C ASP A 76 0.80 4.02 -9.01
N GLY A 77 -0.21 4.11 -8.15
CA GLY A 77 -1.40 3.26 -8.24
C GLY A 77 -2.22 3.54 -9.50
N ILE A 78 -3.29 2.79 -9.68
CA ILE A 78 -4.28 3.08 -10.73
C ILE A 78 -4.89 4.46 -10.41
N LYS A 79 -4.92 5.35 -11.40
CA LYS A 79 -5.43 6.72 -11.23
C LYS A 79 -6.84 6.69 -10.63
N GLY A 80 -7.05 7.45 -9.55
CA GLY A 80 -8.34 7.50 -8.83
C GLY A 80 -8.52 6.42 -7.77
N HIS A 81 -7.57 5.49 -7.62
CA HIS A 81 -7.63 4.42 -6.63
C HIS A 81 -6.49 4.50 -5.61
N ALA A 82 -6.74 3.94 -4.43
CA ALA A 82 -5.70 3.76 -3.43
C ALA A 82 -4.59 2.84 -3.97
N PRO A 83 -3.33 3.04 -3.54
CA PRO A 83 -2.24 2.13 -3.89
C PRO A 83 -2.58 0.68 -3.54
N SER A 84 -2.41 -0.22 -4.50
CA SER A 84 -2.68 -1.64 -4.31
C SER A 84 -1.62 -2.27 -3.40
N PRO A 85 -1.98 -3.21 -2.49
CA PRO A 85 -1.03 -3.86 -1.59
C PRO A 85 -0.22 -4.97 -2.29
N VAL A 86 0.38 -4.67 -3.45
CA VAL A 86 1.05 -5.64 -4.35
C VAL A 86 2.03 -6.55 -3.59
N LYS A 87 2.98 -5.95 -2.85
CA LYS A 87 3.97 -6.71 -2.07
C LYS A 87 3.33 -7.57 -0.98
N GLY A 88 2.39 -6.98 -0.24
CA GLY A 88 1.71 -7.66 0.87
C GLY A 88 0.87 -8.84 0.39
N LEU A 89 0.17 -8.69 -0.73
CA LEU A 89 -0.64 -9.76 -1.31
C LEU A 89 0.24 -10.89 -1.85
N LYS A 90 1.35 -10.56 -2.53
CA LYS A 90 2.32 -11.56 -2.97
C LYS A 90 2.87 -12.40 -1.81
N GLU A 91 3.21 -11.74 -0.70
CA GLU A 91 3.67 -12.44 0.52
C GLU A 91 2.56 -13.28 1.17
N ALA A 92 1.33 -12.78 1.21
CA ALA A 92 0.19 -13.55 1.72
C ALA A 92 -0.03 -14.81 0.87
N LEU A 93 -0.07 -14.69 -0.46
CA LEU A 93 -0.24 -15.82 -1.38
C LEU A 93 0.87 -16.87 -1.24
N ARG A 94 2.12 -16.46 -0.96
CA ARG A 94 3.25 -17.38 -0.72
C ARG A 94 3.06 -18.30 0.48
N LYS A 95 2.22 -17.93 1.44
CA LYS A 95 1.86 -18.81 2.57
C LYS A 95 0.90 -19.92 2.14
N HIS A 96 0.16 -19.73 1.04
CA HIS A 96 -0.89 -20.63 0.57
C HIS A 96 -0.49 -21.47 -0.64
N ALA A 97 0.37 -20.94 -1.52
CA ALA A 97 0.73 -21.56 -2.81
C ALA A 97 2.19 -21.30 -3.18
N MET A 98 2.68 -22.00 -4.20
CA MET A 98 3.92 -21.60 -4.89
C MET A 98 3.64 -20.35 -5.72
N VAL A 99 4.35 -19.25 -5.44
CA VAL A 99 4.16 -17.98 -6.17
C VAL A 99 5.39 -17.67 -7.01
N VAL A 100 5.20 -17.61 -8.33
CA VAL A 100 6.24 -17.29 -9.31
C VAL A 100 6.06 -15.86 -9.78
N SER A 101 7.12 -15.06 -9.78
CA SER A 101 7.08 -13.74 -10.43
C SER A 101 7.18 -13.89 -11.94
N MET A 102 6.32 -13.18 -12.67
CA MET A 102 6.40 -13.08 -14.13
C MET A 102 6.46 -11.63 -14.56
N ASP A 103 7.17 -11.39 -15.65
CA ASP A 103 7.21 -10.08 -16.31
C ASP A 103 5.84 -9.77 -16.92
N ASP A 104 5.30 -8.60 -16.62
CA ASP A 104 4.00 -8.12 -17.09
C ASP A 104 3.99 -7.70 -18.58
N PHE A 105 4.83 -8.32 -19.44
CA PHE A 105 4.99 -7.92 -20.83
C PHE A 105 3.67 -7.93 -21.61
N ARG A 106 3.10 -6.74 -21.80
CA ARG A 106 1.86 -6.49 -22.54
C ARG A 106 0.68 -7.36 -22.08
N THR A 107 0.66 -7.85 -20.85
CA THR A 107 -0.42 -8.72 -20.33
C THR A 107 -1.80 -8.06 -20.37
N SER A 108 -1.85 -6.73 -20.32
CA SER A 108 -3.09 -5.94 -20.46
C SER A 108 -3.47 -5.58 -21.90
N LYS A 109 -2.64 -5.93 -22.89
CA LYS A 109 -2.83 -5.59 -24.31
C LYS A 109 -2.93 -6.81 -25.22
N LEU A 110 -2.25 -7.90 -24.87
CA LEU A 110 -2.31 -9.16 -25.61
C LEU A 110 -3.56 -9.93 -25.22
N CYS A 111 -4.28 -10.42 -26.22
CA CYS A 111 -5.45 -11.27 -26.02
C CYS A 111 -4.99 -12.69 -25.72
N SER A 112 -5.52 -13.29 -24.65
CA SER A 112 -5.19 -14.66 -24.25
C SER A 112 -5.70 -15.74 -25.20
N GLN A 113 -6.55 -15.40 -26.18
CA GLN A 113 -7.13 -16.36 -27.11
C GLN A 113 -6.43 -16.42 -28.47
N CYS A 114 -5.77 -15.34 -28.89
CA CYS A 114 -5.25 -15.22 -30.26
C CYS A 114 -3.77 -14.86 -30.37
N HIS A 115 -3.07 -14.67 -29.25
CA HIS A 115 -1.63 -14.43 -29.19
C HIS A 115 -0.95 -15.47 -28.32
#